data_AF-A0A0F9GM23-F1
#
_entry.id   AF-A0A0F9GM23-F1
#
_cell.length_a   1.000
_cell.length_b   1.000
_cell.length_c   1.000
_cell.angle_alpha   90.00
_cell.angle_beta   90.00
_cell.angle_gamma   90.00
#
_symmetry.space_group_name_H-M   'P 1'
#
loop_
_entity.id
_entity.type
_entity.pdbx_description
1 polymer ?
#
loop_
_entity_poly.entity_id
_entity_poly.type
_entity_poly.pdbx_seq_one_letter_code
_entity_poly.pdbx_strand_id
1 'polypeptide(L)'
;MNAVYRDYPPYRTGELVGVVTGNNEPDLRRWLGTIDRRAAKLMPSARQVALDFEAYRLSLLDKTVWLKPNVRVVGCLTPDGEVLAVTDGNKPLLKKFGNYSTESSGNS
;
A
#
# COMPACT_ATOMS: atom_id res chain seq x y z
N MET A 1 -0.09 -16.78 -9.95
CA MET A 1 -0.49 -16.16 -8.68
C MET A 1 0.81 -15.78 -7.96
N ASN A 2 1.38 -14.61 -8.26
CA ASN A 2 2.67 -14.17 -7.71
C ASN A 2 2.41 -13.19 -6.55
N ALA A 3 1.96 -13.71 -5.40
CA ALA A 3 1.87 -12.93 -4.18
C ALA A 3 3.30 -12.75 -3.64
N VAL A 4 3.90 -11.59 -3.94
CA VAL A 4 5.29 -11.29 -3.57
C VAL A 4 5.34 -10.91 -2.09
N TYR A 5 6.02 -11.74 -1.30
CA TYR A 5 6.54 -11.44 0.03
C TYR A 5 7.28 -10.09 0.01
N ARG A 6 6.94 -9.14 0.89
CA ARG A 6 7.68 -7.87 0.99
C ARG A 6 7.99 -7.47 2.41
N ASP A 7 9.28 -7.32 2.66
CA ASP A 7 9.76 -6.52 3.77
C ASP A 7 9.33 -5.06 3.57
N TYR A 8 9.18 -4.33 4.67
CA TYR A 8 8.71 -2.95 4.70
C TYR A 8 9.87 -2.00 5.04
N PRO A 9 10.90 -1.87 4.15
CA PRO A 9 12.10 -1.14 4.48
C PRO A 9 11.83 0.37 4.51
N PRO A 10 12.50 1.12 5.41
CA PRO A 10 12.27 2.56 5.56
C PRO A 10 12.86 3.40 4.42
N TYR A 11 13.59 2.81 3.48
CA TYR A 11 14.31 3.49 2.40
C TYR A 11 13.82 3.07 1.01
N ARG A 12 14.13 3.91 0.01
CA ARG A 12 13.82 3.68 -1.41
C ARG A 12 14.55 2.44 -1.91
N THR A 13 13.81 1.43 -2.35
CA THR A 13 14.38 0.20 -2.94
C THR A 13 14.25 0.17 -4.47
N GLY A 14 13.32 0.94 -5.04
CA GLY A 14 13.02 0.91 -6.47
C GLY A 14 12.16 -0.27 -6.91
N GLU A 15 11.75 -1.14 -5.98
CA GLU A 15 10.86 -2.27 -6.23
C GLU A 15 9.44 -1.81 -6.61
N LEU A 16 8.63 -2.67 -7.23
CA LEU A 16 7.29 -2.29 -7.72
C LEU A 16 6.17 -2.71 -6.77
N VAL A 17 5.55 -1.83 -5.99
CA VAL A 17 4.41 -2.17 -5.12
C VAL A 17 3.09 -2.13 -5.89
N GLY A 18 2.17 -3.07 -5.59
CA GLY A 18 0.81 -3.02 -6.11
C GLY A 18 -0.04 -1.98 -5.37
N VAL A 19 -0.69 -1.11 -6.13
CA VAL A 19 -1.76 -0.22 -5.66
C VAL A 19 -3.08 -0.82 -6.07
N VAL A 20 -3.97 -1.06 -5.10
CA VAL A 20 -5.31 -1.56 -5.38
C VAL A 20 -6.04 -0.53 -6.22
N THR A 21 -6.48 -0.95 -7.40
CA THR A 21 -7.38 -0.20 -8.26
C THR A 21 -8.75 -0.86 -8.23
N GLY A 22 -9.79 -0.18 -8.72
CA GLY A 22 -11.13 -0.79 -8.85
C GLY A 22 -11.19 -1.92 -9.89
N ASN A 23 -10.08 -2.23 -10.56
CA ASN A 23 -9.97 -3.29 -11.55
C ASN A 23 -9.48 -4.60 -10.90
N ASN A 24 -9.54 -5.70 -11.64
CA ASN A 24 -9.07 -7.01 -11.18
C ASN A 24 -7.54 -7.10 -11.00
N GLU A 25 -6.78 -6.12 -11.48
CA GLU A 25 -5.32 -6.11 -11.39
C GLU A 25 -4.80 -4.86 -10.64
N PRO A 26 -3.83 -5.03 -9.73
CA PRO A 26 -3.19 -3.90 -9.05
C PRO A 26 -2.32 -3.10 -10.02
N ASP A 27 -2.31 -1.78 -9.86
CA ASP A 27 -1.43 -0.89 -10.60
C ASP A 27 -0.04 -0.89 -9.93
N LEU A 28 0.98 -1.36 -10.65
CA LEU A 28 2.34 -1.51 -10.13
C LEU A 28 3.09 -0.17 -10.16
N ARG A 29 3.46 0.33 -8.98
CA ARG A 29 4.15 1.61 -8.80
C ARG A 29 5.50 1.43 -8.15
N ARG A 30 6.44 2.34 -8.44
CA ARG A 30 7.75 2.31 -7.78
C ARG A 30 7.61 2.60 -6.29
N TRP A 31 8.25 1.77 -5.48
CA TRP A 31 8.28 1.82 -4.03
C TRP A 31 9.44 2.68 -3.52
N LEU A 32 9.12 3.63 -2.66
CA LEU A 32 10.08 4.56 -2.09
C LEU A 32 10.38 4.31 -0.61
N GLY A 33 9.76 3.29 0.00
CA GLY A 33 9.87 3.02 1.43
C GLY A 33 8.64 3.49 2.20
N THR A 34 8.89 4.02 3.40
CA THR A 34 7.84 4.36 4.36
C THR A 34 7.87 5.83 4.74
N ILE A 35 6.73 6.40 5.10
CA ILE A 35 6.61 7.78 5.57
C ILE A 35 5.67 7.88 6.77
N ASP A 36 6.03 8.66 7.78
CA ASP A 36 5.13 8.93 8.90
C ASP A 36 3.91 9.74 8.42
N ARG A 37 2.72 9.43 8.95
CA ARG A 37 1.45 10.09 8.62
C ARG A 37 1.50 11.61 8.74
N ARG A 38 2.31 12.16 9.66
CA ARG A 38 2.46 13.61 9.84
C ARG A 38 3.21 14.22 8.66
N ALA A 39 4.28 13.58 8.21
CA ALA A 39 5.03 14.00 7.03
C ALA A 39 4.21 13.81 5.74
N ALA A 40 3.48 12.69 5.61
CA ALA A 40 2.61 12.43 4.46
C ALA A 40 1.55 13.53 4.26
N LYS A 41 0.98 14.06 5.35
CA LYS A 41 -0.01 15.16 5.31
C LYS A 41 0.56 16.49 4.83
N LEU A 42 1.87 16.67 4.91
CA LEU A 42 2.55 17.88 4.47
C LEU A 42 2.93 17.82 2.99
N MET A 43 2.84 16.64 2.36
CA MET A 43 3.24 16.47 0.97
C MET A 43 2.18 17.09 0.03
N PRO A 44 2.58 18.08 -0.80
CA PRO A 44 1.67 18.68 -1.76
C PRO A 44 1.14 17.65 -2.74
N SER A 45 -0.16 17.69 -3.03
CA SER A 45 -0.82 16.81 -4.01
C SER A 45 -0.71 15.30 -3.74
N ALA A 46 -0.28 14.90 -2.54
CA ALA A 46 -0.24 13.50 -2.16
C ALA A 46 -1.66 12.92 -2.09
N ARG A 47 -1.83 11.72 -2.65
CA ARG A 47 -3.10 11.00 -2.62
C ARG A 47 -2.99 9.76 -1.75
N GLN A 48 -4.00 9.55 -0.92
CA GLN A 48 -4.15 8.30 -0.19
C GLN A 48 -4.49 7.17 -1.17
N VAL A 49 -3.78 6.05 -1.07
CA VAL A 49 -4.05 4.83 -1.86
C VAL A 49 -4.07 3.59 -0.96
N ALA A 50 -4.60 2.48 -1.47
CA ALA A 50 -4.55 1.17 -0.79
C ALA A 50 -3.44 0.33 -1.42
N LEU A 51 -2.56 -0.24 -0.58
CA LEU A 51 -1.49 -1.12 -1.05
C LEU A 51 -1.95 -2.57 -1.03
N ASP A 52 -1.63 -3.28 -2.10
CA ASP A 52 -1.99 -4.68 -2.31
C ASP A 52 -1.03 -5.62 -1.58
N PHE A 53 -1.04 -5.54 -0.25
CA PHE A 53 -0.29 -6.41 0.64
C PHE A 53 -1.21 -7.45 1.26
N GLU A 54 -0.71 -8.68 1.41
CA GLU A 54 -1.38 -9.74 2.18
C GLU A 54 -0.85 -9.81 3.62
N ALA A 55 0.39 -9.39 3.84
CA ALA A 55 1.05 -9.37 5.14
C ALA A 55 2.14 -8.29 5.17
N TYR A 56 2.61 -7.94 6.36
CA TYR A 56 3.76 -7.06 6.55
C TYR A 56 4.64 -7.50 7.72
N ARG A 57 5.88 -7.01 7.72
CA ARG A 57 6.85 -7.14 8.80
C ARG A 57 7.73 -5.89 8.82
N LEU A 58 8.05 -5.37 10.01
CA LEU A 58 8.77 -4.09 10.18
C LEU A 58 10.29 -4.26 10.29
N SER A 59 10.75 -5.38 10.85
CA SER A 59 12.16 -5.76 10.90
C SER A 59 12.31 -7.26 10.70
N LEU A 60 13.52 -7.72 10.36
CA LEU A 60 13.79 -9.15 10.16
C LEU A 60 13.46 -10.02 11.40
N LEU A 61 13.48 -9.44 12.59
CA LEU A 61 13.23 -10.12 13.87
C LEU A 61 11.75 -10.10 14.28
N ASP A 62 10.92 -9.28 13.64
CA ASP A 62 9.51 -9.19 13.97
C ASP A 62 8.71 -10.38 13.44
N LYS A 63 7.63 -10.71 14.13
CA LYS A 63 6.65 -11.68 13.60
C LYS A 63 5.91 -11.08 12.41
N THR A 64 5.69 -11.89 11.37
CA THR A 64 4.83 -11.53 10.25
C THR A 64 3.40 -11.29 10.71
N VAL A 65 2.82 -10.17 10.28
CA VAL A 65 1.42 -9.83 10.54
C VAL A 65 0.63 -9.98 9.25
N TRP A 66 -0.31 -10.93 9.25
CA TRP A 66 -1.24 -11.15 8.15
C TRP A 66 -2.42 -10.18 8.20
N LEU A 67 -2.76 -9.59 7.06
CA LEU A 67 -3.89 -8.66 6.95
C LEU A 67 -5.20 -9.43 6.82
N LYS A 68 -6.26 -8.85 7.40
CA LYS A 68 -7.62 -9.36 7.17
C LYS A 68 -8.06 -9.04 5.74
N PRO A 69 -8.98 -9.81 5.12
CA PRO A 69 -9.37 -9.66 3.71
C PRO A 69 -9.76 -8.24 3.27
N ASN A 70 -10.32 -7.42 4.16
CA ASN A 70 -10.75 -6.03 3.86
C ASN A 70 -9.89 -4.96 4.52
N VAL A 71 -8.72 -5.34 5.05
CA VAL A 71 -7.74 -4.41 5.62
C VAL A 71 -6.60 -4.28 4.64
N ARG A 72 -6.18 -3.04 4.39
CA ARG A 72 -5.02 -2.73 3.55
C ARG A 72 -4.09 -1.77 4.29
N VAL A 73 -2.82 -1.83 3.92
CA VAL A 73 -1.87 -0.79 4.30
C VAL A 73 -2.19 0.46 3.48
N VAL A 74 -2.18 1.61 4.16
CA VAL A 74 -2.38 2.90 3.52
C VAL A 74 -1.09 3.33 2.84
N GLY A 75 -1.18 3.63 1.56
CA GLY A 75 -0.11 4.26 0.78
C GLY A 75 -0.33 5.77 0.60
N CYS A 76 0.76 6.45 0.29
CA CYS A 76 0.85 7.83 -0.13
C CYS A 76 1.43 7.83 -1.55
N LEU A 77 0.57 8.13 -2.54
CA LEU A 77 0.96 8.33 -3.92
C LEU A 77 1.53 9.74 -4.07
N THR A 78 2.79 9.83 -4.48
CA THR A 78 3.52 11.09 -4.68
C THR A 78 3.08 11.77 -5.99
N PRO A 79 3.38 13.06 -6.18
CA PRO A 79 3.12 13.76 -7.45
C PRO A 79 3.76 13.10 -8.67
N ASP A 80 4.92 12.47 -8.49
CA ASP A 80 5.65 11.76 -9.54
C ASP A 80 5.06 10.36 -9.85
N GLY A 81 3.96 9.99 -9.18
CA GLY A 81 3.29 8.70 -9.37
C GLY A 81 4.00 7.52 -8.69
N GLU A 82 4.95 7.79 -7.80
CA GLU A 82 5.65 6.81 -6.96
C GLU A 82 4.89 6.63 -5.62
N VAL A 83 5.20 5.57 -4.87
CA VAL A 83 4.43 5.20 -3.68
C VAL A 83 5.31 5.02 -2.45
N LEU A 84 4.89 5.63 -1.35
CA LEU A 84 5.36 5.37 0.01
C LEU A 84 4.26 4.67 0.79
N ALA A 85 4.58 3.77 1.70
CA ALA A 85 3.58 3.33 2.66
C ALA A 85 3.58 4.16 3.93
N VAL A 86 2.39 4.45 4.42
CA VAL A 86 2.17 5.37 5.54
C VAL A 86 2.30 4.60 6.84
N THR A 87 3.01 5.18 7.81
CA THR A 87 3.10 4.69 9.18
C THR A 87 2.47 5.67 10.16
N ASP A 88 2.12 5.18 11.34
CA ASP A 88 1.80 5.99 12.52
C ASP A 88 2.77 5.60 13.62
N GLY A 89 3.88 6.35 13.73
CA GLY A 89 5.05 5.91 14.48
C GLY A 89 5.65 4.63 13.88
N ASN A 90 5.85 3.60 14.70
CA ASN A 90 6.47 2.33 14.30
C ASN A 90 5.45 1.27 13.87
N LYS A 91 4.30 1.67 13.29
CA LYS A 91 3.29 0.72 12.80
C LYS A 91 2.76 1.18 11.45
N PRO A 92 2.52 0.28 10.48
CA PRO A 92 1.83 0.65 9.25
C PRO A 92 0.45 1.18 9.58
N LEU A 93 0.04 2.22 8.86
CA LEU A 93 -1.31 2.72 8.97
C LEU A 93 -2.23 1.75 8.21
N LEU A 94 -3.11 1.08 8.94
CA LEU A 94 -4.07 0.13 8.37
C LEU A 94 -5.45 0.78 8.26
N LYS A 95 -6.14 0.55 7.14
CA LYS A 95 -7.51 1.00 6.96
C LYS A 95 -8.38 -0.13 6.43
N LYS A 96 -9.63 -0.18 6.90
CA LYS A 96 -10.65 -1.00 6.25
C LYS A 96 -11.08 -0.28 4.98
N PHE A 97 -10.89 -0.92 3.84
CA PHE A 97 -11.51 -0.48 2.60
C PHE A 97 -12.81 -1.26 2.44
N GLY A 98 -13.91 -0.58 2.13
CA GLY A 98 -15.15 -1.26 1.77
C GLY A 98 -14.90 -2.14 0.55
N ASN A 99 -15.70 -3.19 0.36
CA ASN A 99 -15.59 -4.04 -0.83
C ASN A 99 -15.56 -3.14 -2.06
N TYR A 100 -14.46 -3.14 -2.81
CA TYR A 100 -14.50 -2.73 -4.21
C TYR A 100 -15.37 -3.80 -4.87
N SER A 101 -16.67 -3.53 -5.00
CA SER A 101 -17.58 -4.39 -5.73
C SER A 101 -17.06 -4.45 -7.16
N THR A 102 -16.66 -5.66 -7.57
CA THR A 102 -16.44 -6.05 -8.96
C THR A 102 -17.77 -5.98 -9.69
N GLU A 103 -18.30 -4.78 -9.92
CA GLU A 103 -19.36 -4.58 -10.89
C GLU A 103 -18.71 -4.54 -12.27
N SER A 104 -18.67 -5.73 -12.87
CA SER A 104 -18.46 -5.93 -14.29
C SER A 104 -19.57 -5.18 -15.03
N SER A 105 -19.24 -3.99 -15.53
CA SER A 105 -20.08 -3.32 -16.53
C SER A 105 -19.94 -4.06 -17.86
N GLY A 106 -20.58 -5.22 -17.95
CA GLY A 106 -21.01 -5.80 -19.22
C GLY A 106 -22.30 -5.12 -19.61
N ASN A 107 -22.23 -4.05 -20.41
CA ASN A 107 -23.41 -3.55 -21.10
C ASN A 107 -23.51 -4.25 -22.46
N SER A 108 -24.67 -4.86 -22.63
CA SER A 108 -25.21 -5.50 -23.83
C SER A 108 -25.45 -4.50 -24.96
#